data_AF-A0A1Q5SHD2-F1
#
_entry.id   AF-A0A1Q5SHD2-F1
#
_cell.length_a   1.000
_cell.length_b   1.000
_cell.length_c   1.000
_cell.angle_alpha   90.00
_cell.angle_beta   90.00
_cell.angle_gamma   90.00
#
_symmetry.space_group_name_H-M   'P 1'
#
loop_
_entity.id
_entity.type
_entity.pdbx_description
1 polymer ?
#
loop_
_entity_poly.entity_id
_entity_poly.type
_entity_poly.pdbx_seq_one_letter_code
_entity_poly.pdbx_strand_id
1 'polypeptide(L)'
;MLGIPHVAHGARAVALERVGDCEISMFEALGASVPAAPLFWIELFDLRVHSSLDSCGCQNLDEAAAVFADFASRASGQAGASLRAAGEMEG
;
A
#
# COMPACT_ATOMS: atom_id res chain seq x y z
N MET A 1 -10.71 12.31 -8.86
CA MET A 1 -10.57 12.51 -7.41
C MET A 1 -11.03 11.24 -6.72
N LEU A 2 -10.17 10.22 -6.70
CA LEU A 2 -10.37 9.02 -5.87
C LEU A 2 -9.65 9.33 -4.55
N GLY A 3 -10.43 9.78 -3.57
CA GLY A 3 -9.91 10.06 -2.23
C GLY A 3 -9.51 8.74 -1.60
N ILE A 4 -8.21 8.60 -1.32
CA ILE A 4 -7.69 7.60 -0.40
C ILE A 4 -8.49 7.74 0.90
N PRO A 5 -9.14 6.69 1.42
CA PRO A 5 -9.78 6.77 2.71
C PRO A 5 -8.67 6.91 3.74
N HIS A 6 -8.43 8.14 4.20
CA HIS A 6 -7.74 8.41 5.45
C HIS A 6 -8.50 7.60 6.50
N VAL A 7 -7.94 6.43 6.87
CA VAL A 7 -8.48 5.39 7.76
C VAL A 7 -9.83 5.80 8.33
N ALA A 8 -10.90 5.52 7.59
CA ALA A 8 -12.24 5.89 8.04
C ALA A 8 -12.42 5.34 9.46
N HIS A 9 -12.73 6.20 10.43
CA HIS A 9 -12.82 5.84 11.85
C HIS A 9 -13.65 4.55 12.01
N GLY A 10 -12.97 3.43 12.30
CA GLY A 10 -13.59 2.11 12.42
C GLY A 10 -13.05 1.02 11.47
N ALA A 11 -12.29 1.36 10.43
CA ALA A 11 -11.66 0.36 9.56
C ALA A 11 -10.50 -0.33 10.31
N ARG A 12 -10.49 -1.66 10.34
CA ARG A 12 -9.37 -2.43 10.89
C ARG A 12 -8.25 -2.48 9.85
N ALA A 13 -7.07 -2.00 10.22
CA ALA A 13 -5.87 -2.07 9.40
C ALA A 13 -4.82 -2.98 10.03
N VAL A 14 -4.05 -3.66 9.19
CA VAL A 14 -2.90 -4.48 9.58
C VAL A 14 -1.74 -4.18 8.63
N ALA A 15 -0.60 -3.80 9.18
CA ALA A 15 0.64 -3.69 8.40
C ALA A 15 1.12 -5.10 8.03
N LEU A 16 1.33 -5.34 6.73
CA LEU A 16 1.78 -6.63 6.22
C LEU A 16 3.30 -6.67 6.09
N GLU A 17 3.89 -5.63 5.50
CA GLU A 17 5.33 -5.53 5.29
C GLU A 17 5.79 -4.07 5.22
N ARG A 18 7.05 -3.84 5.58
CA ARG A 18 7.73 -2.57 5.33
C ARG A 18 8.96 -2.81 4.45
N VAL A 19 9.05 -2.08 3.35
CA VAL A 19 10.16 -2.14 2.40
C VAL A 19 10.76 -0.75 2.24
N GLY A 20 11.90 -0.53 2.90
CA GLY A 20 12.54 0.78 2.98
C GLY A 20 11.61 1.84 3.59
N ASP A 21 11.29 2.84 2.77
CA ASP A 21 10.43 3.97 3.12
C ASP A 21 8.96 3.77 2.74
N CYS A 22 8.60 2.56 2.32
CA CYS A 22 7.22 2.21 1.99
C CYS A 22 6.67 1.18 2.97
N GLU A 23 5.38 1.30 3.27
CA GLU A 23 4.61 0.31 4.02
C GLU A 23 3.54 -0.29 3.11
N ILE A 24 3.35 -1.61 3.19
CA ILE A 24 2.25 -2.31 2.57
C ILE A 24 1.30 -2.74 3.67
N SER A 25 0.07 -2.25 3.62
CA SER A 25 -0.95 -2.46 4.65
C SER A 25 -2.23 -2.99 4.05
N MET A 26 -2.92 -3.83 4.81
CA MET A 26 -4.26 -4.33 4.47
C MET A 26 -5.29 -3.69 5.39
N PHE A 27 -6.43 -3.25 4.84
CA PHE A 27 -7.53 -2.76 5.65
C PHE A 27 -8.88 -3.29 5.20
N GLU A 28 -9.73 -3.54 6.19
CA GLU A 28 -11.11 -3.96 5.99
C GLU A 28 -11.89 -2.90 5.20
N ALA A 29 -12.61 -3.34 4.17
CA ALA A 29 -13.51 -2.46 3.45
C ALA A 29 -14.78 -2.23 4.27
N LEU A 30 -14.92 -1.02 4.83
CA LEU A 30 -16.17 -0.62 5.50
C LEU A 30 -17.29 -0.57 4.46
N GLY A 31 -18.33 -1.39 4.65
CA GLY A 31 -19.49 -1.43 3.75
C GLY A 31 -19.70 -2.74 2.99
N ALA A 32 -19.18 -3.88 3.49
CA ALA A 32 -19.44 -5.22 2.96
C ALA A 32 -20.93 -5.61 2.79
N SER A 33 -21.88 -4.74 3.18
CA SER A 33 -23.30 -4.87 2.83
C SER A 33 -23.61 -4.51 1.36
N VAL A 34 -22.66 -3.99 0.59
CA VAL A 34 -22.82 -3.73 -0.84
C VAL A 34 -22.28 -4.94 -1.62
N PRO A 35 -23.09 -5.63 -2.45
CA PRO A 35 -22.71 -6.88 -3.14
C PRO A 35 -21.51 -6.80 -4.09
N ALA A 36 -20.95 -5.61 -4.31
CA ALA A 36 -19.85 -5.36 -5.23
C ALA A 36 -18.65 -4.65 -4.56
N ALA A 37 -18.71 -4.40 -3.24
CA ALA A 37 -17.58 -3.83 -2.53
C ALA A 37 -16.48 -4.89 -2.37
N PRO A 38 -15.19 -4.53 -2.50
CA PRO A 38 -14.09 -5.44 -2.17
C PRO A 38 -14.17 -5.87 -0.71
N LEU A 39 -13.63 -7.05 -0.38
CA LEU A 39 -13.59 -7.55 1.00
C LEU A 39 -12.61 -6.74 1.86
N PHE A 40 -11.47 -6.40 1.27
CA PHE A 40 -10.43 -5.60 1.89
C PHE A 40 -9.64 -4.89 0.80
N TRP A 41 -8.85 -3.92 1.22
CA TRP A 41 -7.93 -3.20 0.37
C TRP A 41 -6.50 -3.50 0.78
N ILE A 42 -5.60 -3.50 -0.19
CA ILE A 42 -4.16 -3.45 0.02
C ILE A 42 -3.70 -2.06 -0.42
N GLU A 43 -2.89 -1.40 0.39
CA GLU A 43 -2.33 -0.08 0.12
C GLU A 43 -0.81 -0.12 0.21
N LEU A 44 -0.18 0.57 -0.73
CA LEU A 44 1.24 0.91 -0.72
C LEU A 44 1.35 2.38 -0.30
N PHE A 45 1.97 2.63 0.84
CA PHE A 45 2.07 3.95 1.44
C PHE A 45 3.51 4.42 1.49
N ASP A 46 3.78 5.64 1.04
CA ASP A 46 5.09 6.29 1.17
C ASP A 46 5.18 7.03 2.51
N LEU A 47 6.07 6.54 3.37
CA LEU A 47 6.30 7.07 4.70
C LEU A 47 7.05 8.41 4.69
N ARG A 48 7.76 8.76 3.61
CA ARG A 48 8.53 10.01 3.52
C ARG A 48 7.62 11.21 3.34
N VAL A 49 6.66 11.09 2.43
CA VAL A 49 5.70 12.15 2.11
C VAL A 49 4.36 11.94 2.79
N HIS A 50 4.22 10.88 3.58
CA HIS A 50 3.00 10.50 4.28
C HIS A 50 1.77 10.45 3.34
N SER A 51 1.92 9.75 2.22
CA SER A 51 0.87 9.63 1.21
C SER A 51 0.75 8.20 0.68
N SER A 52 -0.47 7.76 0.41
CA SER A 52 -0.68 6.54 -0.37
C SER A 52 -0.14 6.73 -1.79
N LEU A 53 0.69 5.79 -2.23
CA LEU A 53 1.16 5.68 -3.60
C LEU A 53 0.13 4.95 -4.47
N ASP A 54 -0.48 3.91 -3.91
CA ASP A 54 -1.46 3.08 -4.62
C ASP A 54 -2.34 2.30 -3.65
N SER A 55 -3.55 1.97 -4.06
CA SER A 55 -4.46 1.12 -3.29
C SER A 55 -5.35 0.30 -4.22
N CYS A 56 -5.48 -0.99 -3.90
CA CYS A 56 -6.27 -1.93 -4.69
C CYS A 56 -7.29 -2.64 -3.79
N GLY A 57 -8.54 -2.71 -4.24
CA GLY A 57 -9.59 -3.48 -3.59
C GLY A 57 -9.57 -4.93 -4.08
N CYS A 58 -9.56 -5.88 -3.16
CA CYS A 58 -9.48 -7.31 -3.46
C CYS A 58 -10.76 -8.03 -3.05
N GLN A 59 -11.22 -8.96 -3.89
CA GLN A 59 -12.40 -9.80 -3.64
C GLN A 59 -12.05 -11.11 -2.94
N ASN A 60 -10.78 -11.50 -2.93
CA ASN A 60 -10.26 -12.72 -2.31
C ASN A 60 -8.76 -12.57 -1.99
N LEU A 61 -8.21 -13.57 -1.29
CA LEU A 61 -6.81 -13.57 -0.88
C LEU A 61 -5.82 -13.84 -2.02
N ASP A 62 -6.24 -14.50 -3.09
CA ASP A 62 -5.35 -14.76 -4.24
C ASP A 62 -5.04 -13.45 -4.98
N GLU A 63 -6.05 -12.61 -5.18
CA GLU A 63 -5.90 -11.24 -5.67
C GLU A 63 -5.03 -10.41 -4.72
N ALA A 64 -5.24 -10.53 -3.41
CA ALA A 64 -4.45 -9.85 -2.39
C ALA A 64 -2.95 -10.18 -2.48
N ALA A 65 -2.64 -11.47 -2.62
CA ALA A 65 -1.28 -11.96 -2.71
C ALA A 65 -0.60 -11.46 -3.99
N ALA A 66 -1.33 -11.43 -5.12
CA ALA A 66 -0.83 -10.88 -6.37
C ALA A 66 -0.53 -9.36 -6.26
N VAL A 67 -1.44 -8.59 -5.66
CA VAL A 67 -1.25 -7.15 -5.42
C VAL A 67 -0.08 -6.90 -4.47
N PHE A 68 0.00 -7.66 -3.38
CA PHE A 68 1.10 -7.57 -2.43
C PHE A 68 2.46 -7.81 -3.11
N ALA A 69 2.57 -8.84 -3.96
CA ALA A 69 3.81 -9.12 -4.68
C ALA A 69 4.20 -7.99 -5.64
N ASP A 70 3.24 -7.38 -6.34
CA ASP A 70 3.47 -6.20 -7.18
C ASP A 70 3.98 -5.02 -6.34
N PHE A 71 3.31 -4.72 -5.23
CA PHE A 71 3.67 -3.61 -4.35
C PHE A 71 5.05 -3.81 -3.71
N ALA A 72 5.37 -5.03 -3.26
CA ALA A 72 6.69 -5.36 -2.72
C ALA A 72 7.80 -5.18 -3.76
N SER A 73 7.54 -5.59 -5.01
CA SER A 73 8.45 -5.37 -6.14
C SER A 73 8.69 -3.88 -6.40
N ARG A 74 7.62 -3.09 -6.45
CA ARG A 74 7.68 -1.62 -6.65
C ARG A 74 8.43 -0.92 -5.52
N ALA A 75 8.11 -1.24 -4.28
CA ALA A 75 8.74 -0.67 -3.10
C ALA A 75 10.25 -1.01 -3.05
N SER A 76 10.61 -2.24 -3.40
CA SER A 76 12.02 -2.67 -3.50
C SER A 76 12.77 -1.89 -4.58
N GLY A 77 12.15 -1.66 -5.74
CA GLY A 77 12.71 -0.82 -6.80
C GLY A 77 12.95 0.63 -6.36
N GLN A 78 12.03 1.20 -5.57
CA GLN A 78 12.16 2.55 -5.02
C GLN A 78 13.23 2.64 -3.92
N ALA A 79 13.35 1.64 -3.06
CA ALA A 79 14.42 1.58 -2.04
C ALA A 79 15.80 1.56 -2.70
N GLY A 80 15.96 0.80 -3.78
CA GLY A 80 17.20 0.76 -4.57
C GLY A 80 17.53 2.09 -5.25
N ALA A 81 16.54 2.83 -5.77
CA ALA A 81 16.73 4.15 -6.35
C ALA A 81 17.10 5.21 -5.31
N SER A 82 16.46 5.16 -4.13
CA SER A 82 16.75 6.08 -3.02
C SER A 82 18.17 5.93 -2.49
N LEU A 83 18.70 4.70 -2.41
CA LEU A 83 20.07 4.47 -1.98
C LEU A 83 21.10 5.00 -2.99
N ARG A 84 20.79 4.96 -4.29
CA ARG A 84 21.67 5.50 -5.35
C ARG A 84 21.71 7.02 -5.34
N ALA A 85 20.57 7.68 -5.17
CA ALA A 85 20.51 9.15 -5.09
C ALA A 85 21.30 9.71 -3.89
N ALA A 86 21.38 8.97 -2.78
CA ALA A 86 22.18 9.36 -1.63
C ALA A 86 23.70 9.28 -1.87
N GLY A 87 24.15 8.47 -2.84
CA GLY A 87 25.57 8.31 -3.19
C GLY A 87 26.11 9.35 -4.18
N GLU A 88 25.25 10.15 -4.81
CA GLU A 88 25.63 11.12 -5.85
C GLU A 88 25.86 12.55 -5.32
N MET A 89 25.71 12.76 -4.00
CA MET A 89 25.91 14.08 -3.35
C MET A 89 27.26 14.22 -2.62
N GLU A 90 28.23 13.35 -2.91
CA GLU A 90 29.61 13.43 -2.40
C GLU A 90 30.69 13.36 -3.52
N GLY A 91 30.40 13.95 -4.69
CA GLY A 91 31.33 14.06 -5.83
C GLY A 91 31.76 15.49 -6.12
#